data_AF-A0A0D3HCC5-F1
#
_entry.id   AF-A0A0D3HCC5-F1
#
_cell.length_a   1.000
_cell.length_b   1.000
_cell.length_c   1.000
_cell.angle_alpha   90.00
_cell.angle_beta   90.00
_cell.angle_gamma   90.00
#
_symmetry.space_group_name_H-M   'P 1'
#
loop_
_entity.id
_entity.type
_entity.pdbx_description
1 polymer ?
#
loop_
_entity_poly.entity_id
_entity_poly.type
_entity_poly.pdbx_seq_one_letter_code
_entity_poly.pdbx_strand_id
1 'polypeptide(L)'
;MDAPITVVTAHHHVADGQSMSVFFVAWAAAVHTRGTLLPTPFHDRGVVVVPSRLPQPAFNHWNIDNSYGALPLHRIGNFSVHYPEEFVARLKARVGTRCSTFRCLLAHAWKKITAARGLSPEEFTRGQDRGELPWPC
;
A
#
# COMPACT_ATOMS: atom_id res chain seq x y z
N MET A 1 -23.76 21.02 14.78
CA MET A 1 -24.07 19.58 14.68
C MET A 1 -22.80 18.91 14.24
N ASP A 2 -22.26 18.00 15.05
CA ASP A 2 -21.07 17.24 14.68
C ASP A 2 -21.44 16.19 13.63
N ALA A 3 -20.60 16.04 12.60
CA ALA A 3 -20.81 15.00 11.60
C ALA A 3 -20.61 13.61 12.24
N PRO A 4 -21.46 12.62 11.91
CA PRO A 4 -21.31 11.26 12.45
C PRO A 4 -20.01 10.63 11.96
N ILE A 5 -19.32 9.90 12.85
CA ILE A 5 -18.11 9.13 12.53
C ILE A 5 -18.49 7.66 12.39
N THR A 6 -18.08 7.05 11.29
CA THR A 6 -18.19 5.60 11.07
C THR A 6 -16.80 4.97 11.19
N VAL A 7 -16.67 3.96 12.05
CA VAL A 7 -15.44 3.18 12.24
C VAL A 7 -15.67 1.76 11.76
N VAL A 8 -14.68 1.18 11.07
CA VAL A 8 -14.72 -0.19 10.56
C VAL A 8 -13.48 -0.94 10.99
N THR A 9 -13.67 -2.19 11.42
CA THR A 9 -12.60 -3.15 11.67
C THR A 9 -12.85 -4.37 10.81
N ALA A 10 -11.83 -4.85 10.11
CA ALA A 10 -11.94 -5.97 9.18
C ALA A 10 -10.70 -6.85 9.26
N HIS A 11 -10.89 -8.13 8.97
CA HIS A 11 -9.81 -9.09 8.92
C HIS A 11 -9.12 -9.03 7.54
N HIS A 12 -7.85 -8.64 7.50
CA HIS A 12 -7.14 -8.36 6.24
C HIS A 12 -6.96 -9.59 5.32
N HIS A 13 -7.05 -10.81 5.88
CA HIS A 13 -7.08 -12.06 5.09
C HIS A 13 -8.36 -12.20 4.22
N VAL A 14 -9.44 -11.50 4.58
CA VAL A 14 -10.71 -11.56 3.86
C VAL A 14 -10.69 -10.60 2.67
N ALA A 15 -10.10 -9.42 2.80
CA ALA A 15 -10.14 -8.40 1.76
C ALA A 15 -8.88 -7.53 1.79
N ASP A 16 -8.38 -7.21 0.61
CA ASP A 16 -7.37 -6.16 0.44
C ASP A 16 -8.01 -4.76 0.43
N GLY A 17 -7.20 -3.70 0.33
CA GLY A 17 -7.69 -2.33 0.33
C GLY A 17 -8.65 -2.01 -0.82
N GLN A 18 -8.49 -2.64 -1.98
CA GLN A 18 -9.39 -2.44 -3.13
C GLN A 18 -10.74 -3.09 -2.88
N SER A 19 -10.75 -4.35 -2.44
CA SER A 19 -11.96 -5.10 -2.11
C SER A 19 -12.75 -4.43 -0.98
N MET A 20 -12.06 -3.93 0.05
CA MET A 20 -12.69 -3.13 1.12
C MET A 20 -13.30 -1.82 0.59
N SER A 21 -12.62 -1.13 -0.34
CA SER A 21 -13.16 0.10 -0.94
C SER A 21 -14.42 -0.17 -1.76
N VAL A 22 -14.42 -1.23 -2.56
CA VAL A 22 -15.60 -1.68 -3.32
C VAL A 22 -16.75 -2.01 -2.37
N PHE A 23 -16.47 -2.71 -1.26
CA PHE A 23 -17.48 -2.98 -0.23
C PHE A 23 -18.08 -1.68 0.35
N PHE A 24 -17.27 -0.68 0.67
CA PHE A 24 -17.79 0.59 1.23
C PHE A 24 -18.65 1.36 0.23
N VAL A 25 -18.26 1.39 -1.04
CA VAL A 25 -19.07 1.99 -2.11
C VAL A 25 -20.40 1.24 -2.26
N ALA A 26 -20.35 -0.09 -2.30
CA ALA A 26 -21.55 -0.92 -2.39
C ALA A 26 -22.46 -0.77 -1.16
N TRP A 27 -21.90 -0.69 0.04
CA TRP A 27 -22.66 -0.45 1.27
C TRP A 27 -23.36 0.91 1.26
N ALA A 28 -22.65 1.98 0.88
CA ALA A 28 -23.24 3.31 0.74
C ALA A 28 -24.37 3.33 -0.30
N ALA A 29 -24.15 2.68 -1.45
CA ALA A 29 -25.18 2.53 -2.48
C ALA A 29 -26.38 1.72 -1.99
N ALA A 30 -26.16 0.67 -1.20
CA ALA A 30 -27.23 -0.17 -0.64
C ALA A 30 -28.12 0.65 0.29
N VAL A 31 -27.51 1.45 1.17
CA VAL A 31 -28.23 2.36 2.08
C VAL A 31 -29.01 3.40 1.29
N HIS A 32 -28.42 3.97 0.24
CA HIS A 32 -29.06 5.01 -0.57
C HIS A 32 -30.24 4.47 -1.42
N THR A 33 -30.05 3.31 -2.05
CA THR A 33 -31.01 2.72 -2.99
C THR A 33 -31.98 1.73 -2.36
N ARG A 34 -31.84 1.47 -1.06
CA ARG A 34 -32.54 0.38 -0.35
C ARG A 34 -32.29 -0.99 -1.01
N GLY A 35 -31.08 -1.19 -1.54
CA GLY A 35 -30.59 -2.47 -2.06
C GLY A 35 -30.96 -2.82 -3.50
N THR A 36 -31.47 -1.89 -4.31
CA THR A 36 -32.02 -2.20 -5.65
C THR A 36 -30.99 -2.20 -6.80
N LEU A 37 -29.78 -1.65 -6.59
CA LEU A 37 -28.80 -1.42 -7.66
C LEU A 37 -27.35 -1.81 -7.27
N LEU A 38 -27.16 -2.97 -6.66
CA LEU A 38 -25.82 -3.43 -6.27
C LEU A 38 -25.21 -4.36 -7.32
N PRO A 39 -23.95 -4.15 -7.72
CA PRO A 39 -23.24 -5.12 -8.55
C PRO A 39 -23.06 -6.44 -7.77
N THR A 40 -23.22 -7.58 -8.46
CA THR A 40 -22.97 -8.88 -7.86
C THR A 40 -21.48 -9.06 -7.58
N PRO A 41 -21.06 -9.26 -6.32
CA PRO A 41 -19.67 -9.54 -6.00
C PRO A 41 -19.22 -10.90 -6.56
N PHE A 42 -17.97 -10.97 -7.00
CA PHE A 42 -17.35 -12.23 -7.40
C PHE A 42 -16.73 -12.90 -6.17
N HIS A 43 -17.18 -14.11 -5.82
CA HIS A 43 -16.79 -14.81 -4.60
C HIS A 43 -15.92 -16.04 -4.81
N ASP A 44 -15.80 -16.52 -6.05
CA ASP A 44 -15.04 -17.73 -6.34
C ASP A 44 -13.53 -17.46 -6.33
N ARG A 45 -12.93 -17.57 -5.13
CA ARG A 45 -11.49 -17.43 -4.93
C ARG A 45 -10.69 -18.56 -5.58
N GLY A 46 -11.31 -19.72 -5.80
CA GLY A 46 -10.65 -20.89 -6.39
C GLY A 46 -10.24 -20.66 -7.84
N VAL A 47 -10.98 -19.83 -8.57
CA VAL A 47 -10.68 -19.45 -9.96
C VAL A 47 -9.47 -18.51 -10.07
N VAL A 48 -9.20 -17.70 -9.04
CA VAL A 48 -8.04 -16.78 -9.02
C VAL A 48 -6.76 -17.54 -8.62
N VAL A 49 -6.89 -18.52 -7.74
CA VAL A 49 -5.79 -19.35 -7.24
C VAL A 49 -5.82 -20.71 -7.93
N VAL A 50 -5.72 -20.73 -9.26
CA VAL A 50 -5.46 -21.97 -10.00
C VAL A 50 -3.95 -22.10 -10.14
N PRO A 51 -3.27 -23.02 -9.44
CA PRO A 51 -1.84 -23.25 -9.65
C PRO A 51 -1.69 -23.90 -11.03
N SER A 52 -1.43 -23.11 -12.07
CA SER A 52 -1.27 -23.63 -13.44
C SER A 52 -0.02 -24.52 -13.60
N ARG A 53 0.81 -24.61 -12.57
CA ARG A 53 1.93 -25.53 -12.31
C ARG A 53 2.32 -25.31 -10.85
N LEU A 54 3.06 -26.25 -10.23
CA LEU A 54 3.76 -25.97 -8.96
C LEU A 54 4.42 -24.60 -9.09
N PRO A 55 4.07 -23.60 -8.23
CA PRO A 55 4.70 -22.30 -8.31
C PRO A 55 6.20 -22.53 -8.16
N GLN A 56 6.97 -22.37 -9.22
CA GLN A 56 8.40 -22.18 -9.07
C GLN A 56 8.54 -20.75 -8.58
N PRO A 57 8.83 -20.52 -7.29
CA PRO A 57 8.92 -19.18 -6.79
C PRO A 57 10.06 -18.51 -7.56
N ALA A 58 9.76 -17.48 -8.34
CA ALA A 58 10.80 -16.70 -9.01
C ALA A 58 11.76 -16.05 -8.00
N PHE A 59 11.35 -15.98 -6.73
CA PHE A 59 12.07 -15.39 -5.62
C PHE A 59 11.98 -16.25 -4.37
N ASN A 60 13.06 -16.25 -3.59
CA ASN A 60 13.11 -16.91 -2.28
C ASN A 60 12.28 -16.10 -1.26
N HIS A 61 11.05 -16.54 -1.00
CA HIS A 61 10.07 -15.89 -0.11
C HIS A 61 10.28 -16.22 1.38
N TRP A 62 10.98 -17.32 1.70
CA TRP A 62 11.14 -17.83 3.08
C TRP A 62 11.78 -16.82 4.05
N ASN A 63 12.69 -15.99 3.54
CA ASN A 63 13.41 -14.99 4.33
C ASN A 63 12.67 -13.65 4.48
N ILE A 64 11.54 -13.46 3.80
CA ILE A 64 10.76 -12.22 3.80
C ILE A 64 9.57 -12.35 4.76
N ASP A 65 8.86 -13.47 4.70
CA ASP A 65 7.53 -13.61 5.34
C ASP A 65 7.57 -13.92 6.85
N ASN A 66 8.69 -14.44 7.38
CA ASN A 66 8.78 -14.91 8.78
C ASN A 66 9.61 -14.02 9.71
N SER A 67 10.03 -12.84 9.24
CA SER A 67 10.97 -11.96 9.96
C SER A 67 10.32 -10.74 10.62
N TYR A 68 9.06 -10.87 11.07
CA TYR A 68 8.42 -9.83 11.88
C TYR A 68 8.98 -9.90 13.31
N GLY A 69 10.17 -9.33 13.52
CA GLY A 69 10.63 -9.01 14.87
C GLY A 69 9.58 -8.12 15.55
N ALA A 70 9.30 -8.38 16.82
CA ALA A 70 8.40 -7.55 17.61
C ALA A 70 8.96 -6.12 17.66
N LEU A 71 8.39 -5.22 16.87
CA LEU A 71 8.75 -3.80 16.92
C LEU A 71 8.22 -3.23 18.25
N PRO A 72 9.00 -2.37 18.94
CA PRO A 72 8.52 -1.71 20.15
C PRO A 72 7.47 -0.66 19.77
N LEU A 73 6.22 -1.10 19.60
CA LEU A 73 5.10 -0.29 19.12
C LEU A 73 4.87 0.99 19.96
N HIS A 74 5.23 0.95 21.25
CA HIS A 74 5.15 2.11 22.16
C HIS A 74 6.02 3.32 21.74
N ARG A 75 6.99 3.11 20.85
CA ARG A 75 7.87 4.18 20.33
C ARG A 75 7.44 4.69 18.95
N ILE A 76 6.38 4.14 18.37
CA ILE A 76 5.92 4.46 17.02
C ILE A 76 4.73 5.41 17.13
N GLY A 77 4.91 6.65 16.68
CA GLY A 77 3.84 7.63 16.53
C GLY A 77 3.34 7.68 15.09
N ASN A 78 2.03 7.87 14.92
CA ASN A 78 1.43 8.13 13.62
C ASN A 78 1.37 9.64 13.38
N PHE A 79 1.79 10.07 12.19
CA PHE A 79 1.64 11.44 11.72
C PHE A 79 1.18 11.43 10.26
N SER A 80 0.40 12.44 9.89
CA SER A 80 -0.07 12.62 8.52
C SER A 80 0.72 13.73 7.83
N VAL A 81 1.17 13.48 6.60
CA VAL A 81 1.86 14.47 5.78
C VAL A 81 0.94 14.86 4.62
N HIS A 82 0.61 16.14 4.54
CA HIS A 82 -0.12 16.69 3.40
C HIS A 82 0.86 17.08 2.29
N TYR A 83 0.60 16.63 1.06
CA TYR A 83 1.38 16.99 -0.13
C TYR A 83 0.50 17.85 -1.06
N PRO A 84 0.68 19.18 -1.07
CA PRO A 84 -0.05 20.07 -1.96
C PRO A 84 0.18 19.75 -3.44
N GLU A 85 -0.80 20.03 -4.29
CA GLU A 85 -0.70 19.77 -5.73
C GLU A 85 0.51 20.45 -6.38
N GLU A 86 0.75 21.71 -6.05
CA GLU A 86 1.92 22.49 -6.47
C GLU A 86 3.25 21.82 -6.06
N PHE A 87 3.30 21.18 -4.90
CA PHE A 87 4.48 20.45 -4.44
C PHE A 87 4.68 19.18 -5.27
N VAL A 88 3.61 18.43 -5.51
CA VAL A 88 3.63 17.22 -6.36
C VAL A 88 4.06 17.58 -7.79
N ALA A 89 3.54 18.68 -8.35
CA ALA A 89 3.90 19.16 -9.68
C ALA A 89 5.41 19.50 -9.76
N ARG A 90 5.93 20.28 -8.81
CA ARG A 90 7.37 20.59 -8.72
C ARG A 90 8.23 19.34 -8.53
N LEU A 91 7.77 18.38 -7.75
CA LEU A 91 8.48 17.12 -7.53
C LEU A 91 8.58 16.32 -8.83
N LYS A 92 7.47 16.18 -9.55
CA LYS A 92 7.42 15.48 -10.85
C LYS A 92 8.29 16.17 -11.90
N ALA A 93 8.30 17.51 -11.94
CA ALA A 93 9.13 18.27 -12.87
C ALA A 93 10.64 18.01 -12.70
N ARG A 94 11.11 17.67 -11.48
CA ARG A 94 12.53 17.38 -11.20
C ARG A 94 12.99 16.01 -11.69
N VAL A 95 12.07 15.08 -11.96
CA VAL A 95 12.42 13.72 -12.40
C VAL A 95 12.91 13.71 -13.85
N GLY A 96 12.48 14.66 -14.67
CA GLY A 96 12.90 14.76 -16.08
C GLY A 96 12.31 13.68 -17.00
N THR A 97 11.52 12.75 -16.47
CA THR A 97 10.85 11.67 -17.22
C THR A 97 9.40 11.49 -16.75
N ARG A 98 8.64 10.66 -17.46
CA ARG A 98 7.25 10.36 -17.09
C ARG A 98 7.22 9.50 -15.81
N CYS A 99 6.83 10.11 -14.69
CA CYS A 99 6.67 9.47 -13.38
C CYS A 99 5.21 9.57 -12.90
N SER A 100 4.69 8.48 -12.30
CA SER A 100 3.39 8.52 -11.62
C SER A 100 3.52 9.28 -10.29
N THR A 101 2.44 9.94 -9.84
CA THR A 101 2.42 10.62 -8.54
C THR A 101 2.81 9.68 -7.40
N PHE A 102 2.33 8.43 -7.45
CA PHE A 102 2.69 7.38 -6.48
C PHE A 102 4.20 7.15 -6.41
N ARG A 103 4.86 6.86 -7.54
CA ARG A 103 6.31 6.61 -7.58
C ARG A 103 7.10 7.81 -7.07
N CYS A 104 6.71 9.01 -7.49
CA CYS A 104 7.38 10.24 -7.11
C CYS A 104 7.26 10.52 -5.60
N LEU A 105 6.06 10.39 -5.01
CA LEU A 105 5.85 10.56 -3.58
C LEU A 105 6.52 9.46 -2.75
N LEU A 106 6.47 8.20 -3.22
CA LEU A 106 7.13 7.08 -2.55
C LEU A 106 8.65 7.30 -2.48
N ALA A 107 9.27 7.67 -3.61
CA ALA A 107 10.70 7.98 -3.66
C ALA A 107 11.06 9.19 -2.78
N HIS A 108 10.22 10.23 -2.77
CA HIS A 108 10.42 11.38 -1.91
C HIS A 108 10.36 11.01 -0.41
N ALA A 109 9.31 10.30 0.00
CA ALA A 109 9.13 9.83 1.37
C ALA A 109 10.29 8.93 1.79
N TRP A 110 10.72 8.01 0.91
CA TRP A 110 11.88 7.17 1.12
C TRP A 110 13.12 7.99 1.45
N LYS A 111 13.46 8.95 0.59
CA LYS A 111 14.63 9.84 0.79
C LYS A 111 14.54 10.61 2.11
N LYS A 112 13.36 11.09 2.49
CA LYS A 112 13.14 11.82 3.75
C LYS A 112 13.25 10.94 4.99
N ILE A 113 12.68 9.73 4.94
CA ILE A 113 12.78 8.75 6.02
C ILE A 113 14.23 8.31 6.22
N THR A 114 14.95 8.01 5.14
CA THR A 114 16.37 7.64 5.20
C THR A 114 17.21 8.77 5.82
N ALA A 115 16.99 10.02 5.39
CA ALA A 115 17.69 11.17 5.97
C ALA A 115 17.36 11.37 7.47
N ALA A 116 16.09 11.20 7.86
CA ALA A 116 15.67 11.33 9.26
C ALA A 116 16.24 10.23 10.17
N ARG A 117 16.55 9.06 9.61
CA ARG A 117 17.20 7.96 10.33
C ARG A 117 18.70 8.18 10.55
N GLY A 118 19.33 9.11 9.83
CA GLY A 118 20.76 9.41 9.99
C GLY A 118 21.67 8.22 9.65
N LEU A 119 21.27 7.38 8.71
CA LEU A 119 21.99 6.16 8.34
C LEU A 119 23.33 6.48 7.66
N SER A 120 24.30 5.57 7.78
CA SER A 120 25.58 5.73 7.09
C SER A 120 25.41 5.59 5.57
N PRO A 121 26.28 6.19 4.73
CA PRO A 121 26.19 6.08 3.27
C PRO A 121 26.24 4.64 2.74
N GLU A 122 26.86 3.73 3.49
CA GLU A 122 27.05 2.32 3.17
C GLU A 122 25.86 1.45 3.63
N GLU A 123 24.96 2.01 4.44
CA GLU A 123 23.83 1.28 4.98
C GLU A 123 22.71 1.16 3.93
N PHE A 124 22.42 -0.08 3.56
CA PHE A 124 21.40 -0.36 2.57
C PHE A 124 20.01 -0.03 3.10
N THR A 125 19.40 0.99 2.49
CA THR A 125 17.98 1.23 2.64
C THR A 125 17.24 0.51 1.52
N ARG A 126 16.35 -0.41 1.88
CA ARG A 126 15.40 -1.03 0.95
C ARG A 126 14.02 -1.13 1.58
N GLY A 127 12.97 -0.97 0.78
CA GLY A 127 11.69 -1.63 1.10
C GLY A 127 12.01 -3.12 1.23
N GLN A 128 11.37 -3.83 2.16
CA GLN A 128 11.77 -5.20 2.51
C GLN A 128 11.57 -6.17 1.34
N ASP A 129 12.48 -6.16 0.38
CA ASP A 129 12.59 -7.07 -0.76
C ASP A 129 14.08 -7.33 -0.97
N ARG A 130 14.51 -8.57 -0.69
CA ARG A 130 15.91 -9.04 -0.79
C ARG A 130 16.19 -9.65 -2.17
N GLY A 131 15.73 -9.01 -3.25
CA GLY A 131 16.13 -9.35 -4.62
C GLY A 131 17.20 -8.39 -5.14
N GLU A 132 18.38 -8.91 -5.49
CA GLU A 132 19.41 -8.16 -6.21
C GLU A 132 18.92 -7.75 -7.60
N LEU A 133 18.36 -6.55 -7.76
CA LEU A 133 18.40 -5.82 -9.03
C LEU A 133 18.49 -4.30 -8.77
N PRO A 134 19.38 -3.59 -9.48
CA PRO A 134 19.43 -2.13 -9.42
C PRO A 134 18.17 -1.56 -10.06
N TRP A 135 17.48 -0.67 -9.34
CA TRP A 135 16.42 0.14 -9.92
C TRP A 135 16.99 0.97 -11.07
N PRO A 136 16.53 0.79 -12.33
CA PRO A 136 16.90 1.73 -13.38
C PRO A 136 16.24 3.07 -13.06
N CYS A 137 17.04 4.13 -13.22
CA CYS A 137 16.68 5.54 -13.07
C CYS A 137 15.34 5.89 -13.73
#